data_AF-A0A7V8SVP1-F1
#
_entry.id   AF-A0A7V8SVP1-F1
#
_cell.length_a   1.000
_cell.length_b   1.000
_cell.length_c   1.000
_cell.angle_alpha   90.00
_cell.angle_beta   90.00
_cell.angle_gamma   90.00
#
_symmetry.space_group_name_H-M   'P 1'
#
loop_
_entity.id
_entity.type
_entity.pdbx_description
1 polymer ?
#
loop_
_entity_poly.entity_id
_entity_poly.type
_entity_poly.pdbx_seq_one_letter_code
_entity_poly.pdbx_strand_id
1 'polypeptide(L)'
;MRDKPISDLRRRMIADMTVRSFSDKTQHDYIRHIETFARFLGRSPDTASGDDIRRFQLAQVEQGAQPPKMNTQASALRFFFTITLGRADLAHQLGRTHYPRKLPRVLTPDQVAQLIEAAPGPG
;
A
#
# COMPACT_ATOMS: atom_id res chain seq x y z
N MET A 1 -25.40 15.04 -2.61
CA MET A 1 -24.32 14.21 -3.16
C MET A 1 -24.97 12.99 -3.80
N ARG A 2 -24.74 12.69 -5.08
CA ARG A 2 -25.34 11.49 -5.69
C ARG A 2 -24.56 10.28 -5.21
N ASP A 3 -25.18 9.45 -4.38
CA ASP A 3 -24.67 8.11 -4.09
C ASP A 3 -24.66 7.33 -5.40
N LYS A 4 -23.47 7.17 -5.96
CA LYS A 4 -23.28 6.30 -7.11
C LYS A 4 -23.49 4.88 -6.61
N PRO A 5 -24.37 4.06 -7.24
CA PRO A 5 -24.60 2.70 -6.79
C PRO A 5 -23.24 1.98 -6.71
N ILE A 6 -22.99 1.34 -5.56
CA ILE A 6 -21.79 0.54 -5.33
C ILE A 6 -21.74 -0.53 -6.42
N SER A 7 -20.67 -0.56 -7.20
CA SER A 7 -20.48 -1.62 -8.19
C SER A 7 -20.40 -2.98 -7.51
N ASP A 8 -20.87 -4.04 -8.17
CA ASP A 8 -20.84 -5.39 -7.59
C ASP A 8 -19.41 -5.82 -7.22
N LEU A 9 -18.43 -5.39 -8.00
CA LEU A 9 -17.01 -5.59 -7.72
C LEU A 9 -16.55 -4.92 -6.41
N ARG A 10 -17.00 -3.69 -6.14
CA ARG A 10 -16.71 -2.98 -4.88
C ARG A 10 -17.39 -3.67 -3.70
N ARG A 11 -18.66 -4.08 -3.86
CA ARG A 11 -19.39 -4.80 -2.81
C ARG A 11 -18.68 -6.11 -2.45
N ARG A 12 -18.24 -6.86 -3.46
CA ARG A 12 -17.46 -8.10 -3.26
C ARG A 12 -16.18 -7.85 -2.49
N MET A 13 -15.38 -6.87 -2.91
CA MET A 13 -14.12 -6.55 -2.23
C MET A 13 -14.33 -6.14 -0.76
N ILE A 14 -15.39 -5.37 -0.47
CA ILE A 14 -15.75 -5.02 0.91
C ILE A 14 -16.07 -6.28 1.71
N ALA A 15 -16.95 -7.16 1.19
CA ALA A 15 -17.29 -8.41 1.84
C ALA A 15 -16.06 -9.29 2.12
N ASP A 16 -15.15 -9.42 1.15
CA ASP A 16 -13.90 -10.18 1.30
C ASP A 16 -13.02 -9.63 2.44
N MET A 17 -12.95 -8.30 2.58
CA MET A 17 -12.19 -7.65 3.66
C MET A 17 -12.90 -7.77 5.02
N THR A 18 -14.24 -7.70 5.04
CA THR A 18 -15.05 -7.87 6.26
C THR A 18 -14.89 -9.28 6.83
N VAL A 19 -14.95 -10.32 6.00
CA VAL A 19 -14.72 -11.73 6.42
C VAL A 19 -13.35 -11.92 7.06
N ARG A 20 -12.38 -11.07 6.70
CA ARG A 20 -11.00 -11.11 7.20
C ARG A 20 -10.75 -10.11 8.34
N SER A 21 -11.80 -9.51 8.88
CA SER A 21 -11.74 -8.57 10.01
C SER A 21 -10.83 -7.36 9.76
N PHE A 22 -10.79 -6.87 8.53
CA PHE A 22 -10.07 -5.62 8.23
C PHE A 22 -10.79 -4.44 8.89
N SER A 23 -10.04 -3.56 9.52
CA SER A 23 -10.60 -2.32 10.09
C SER A 23 -11.26 -1.47 9.00
N ASP A 24 -12.28 -0.69 9.36
CA ASP A 24 -12.95 0.23 8.43
C ASP A 24 -11.94 1.13 7.72
N LYS A 25 -10.96 1.66 8.46
CA LYS A 25 -9.89 2.48 7.88
C LYS A 25 -9.13 1.72 6.79
N THR A 26 -8.74 0.48 7.04
CA THR A 26 -8.03 -0.35 6.06
C THR A 26 -8.91 -0.63 4.84
N GLN A 27 -10.20 -0.91 5.04
CA GLN A 27 -11.14 -1.12 3.95
C GLN A 27 -11.24 0.12 3.05
N HIS A 28 -11.43 1.30 3.65
CA HIS A 28 -11.48 2.57 2.92
C HIS A 28 -10.19 2.85 2.14
N ASP A 29 -9.03 2.66 2.77
CA ASP A 29 -7.73 2.87 2.13
C ASP A 29 -7.52 1.91 0.94
N TYR A 30 -7.93 0.64 1.08
CA TYR A 30 -7.83 -0.36 0.01
C TYR A 30 -8.75 -0.02 -1.16
N ILE A 31 -10.01 0.33 -0.92
CA ILE A 31 -10.92 0.75 -1.98
C ILE A 31 -10.37 1.96 -2.73
N ARG A 32 -9.85 2.98 -2.02
CA ARG A 32 -9.24 4.15 -2.64
C ARG A 32 -8.04 3.81 -3.52
N HIS A 33 -7.23 2.83 -3.12
CA HIS A 33 -6.12 2.35 -3.94
C HIS A 33 -6.59 1.67 -5.23
N ILE A 34 -7.67 0.88 -5.18
CA ILE A 34 -8.28 0.25 -6.35
C ILE A 34 -8.96 1.28 -7.26
N GLU A 35 -9.65 2.28 -6.71
CA GLU A 35 -10.21 3.39 -7.49
C GLU A 35 -9.13 4.19 -8.21
N THR A 36 -7.98 4.39 -7.57
CA THR A 36 -6.82 5.06 -8.19
C THR A 36 -6.28 4.24 -9.35
N PHE A 37 -6.19 2.92 -9.20
CA PHE A 37 -5.79 2.04 -10.28
C PHE A 37 -6.82 2.01 -11.41
N ALA A 38 -8.12 1.91 -11.12
CA ALA A 38 -9.18 1.96 -12.12
C ALA A 38 -9.17 3.28 -12.91
N ARG A 39 -8.93 4.41 -12.23
CA ARG A 39 -8.75 5.72 -12.89
C ARG A 39 -7.54 5.75 -13.81
N PHE A 40 -6.43 5.13 -13.43
CA PHE A 40 -5.26 5.00 -14.29
C PHE A 40 -5.55 4.17 -15.54
N LEU A 41 -6.32 3.08 -15.40
CA LEU A 41 -6.70 2.24 -16.54
C LEU A 41 -7.75 2.88 -17.45
N GLY A 42 -8.58 3.78 -16.92
CA GLY A 42 -9.76 4.31 -17.61
C GLY A 42 -10.88 3.29 -17.81
N ARG A 43 -10.77 2.11 -17.18
CA ARG A 43 -11.70 0.98 -17.29
C ARG A 43 -11.77 0.20 -15.98
N SER A 44 -12.67 -0.79 -15.93
CA SER A 44 -12.85 -1.62 -14.74
C SER A 44 -11.58 -2.42 -14.40
N PRO A 45 -11.14 -2.43 -13.12
CA PRO A 45 -9.84 -2.98 -12.72
C PRO A 45 -9.76 -4.52 -12.77
N ASP A 46 -10.90 -5.20 -12.89
CA ASP A 46 -10.99 -6.63 -13.19
C ASP A 46 -10.53 -6.99 -14.61
N THR A 47 -10.54 -6.04 -15.54
CA THR A 47 -10.05 -6.22 -16.92
C THR A 47 -8.54 -6.00 -17.07
N ALA A 48 -7.83 -5.73 -15.97
CA ALA A 48 -6.39 -5.47 -15.99
C ALA A 48 -5.60 -6.66 -16.52
N SER A 49 -4.52 -6.36 -17.23
CA SER A 49 -3.49 -7.30 -17.68
C SER A 49 -2.19 -7.12 -16.88
N GLY A 50 -1.22 -7.98 -17.13
CA GLY A 50 0.11 -7.84 -16.55
C GLY A 50 0.85 -6.58 -16.98
N ASP A 51 0.73 -6.21 -18.25
CA ASP A 51 1.32 -4.98 -18.79
C ASP A 51 0.72 -3.73 -18.13
N ASP A 52 -0.57 -3.76 -17.80
CA ASP A 52 -1.22 -2.67 -17.06
C ASP A 52 -0.61 -2.49 -15.67
N ILE A 53 -0.25 -3.58 -14.99
CA ILE A 53 0.41 -3.52 -13.68
C ILE A 53 1.80 -2.90 -13.82
N ARG A 54 2.58 -3.34 -14.82
CA ARG A 54 3.91 -2.79 -15.11
C ARG A 54 3.83 -1.30 -15.40
N ARG A 55 2.92 -0.88 -16.28
CA ARG A 55 2.70 0.53 -16.63
C ARG A 55 2.28 1.35 -15.43
N PHE A 56 1.44 0.80 -14.56
CA PHE A 56 1.00 1.51 -13.36
C PHE A 56 2.13 1.73 -12.36
N GLN A 57 2.99 0.72 -12.14
CA GLN A 57 4.15 0.87 -11.26
C GLN A 57 5.18 1.85 -11.84
N LEU A 58 5.40 1.82 -13.15
CA LEU A 58 6.27 2.78 -13.83
C LEU A 58 5.75 4.21 -13.66
N ALA A 59 4.46 4.46 -13.91
CA ALA A 59 3.85 5.77 -13.73
C ALA A 59 3.96 6.28 -12.29
N GLN A 60 3.88 5.39 -11.29
CA GLN A 60 4.10 5.79 -9.89
C GLN A 60 5.54 6.24 -9.63
N VAL A 61 6.53 5.56 -10.22
CA VAL A 61 7.95 5.93 -10.11
C VAL A 61 8.20 7.28 -10.79
N GLU A 62 7.68 7.47 -12.00
CA GLU A 62 7.81 8.72 -12.76
C GLU A 62 7.17 9.92 -12.05
N GLN A 63 6.07 9.68 -11.32
CA GLN A 63 5.40 10.68 -10.47
C GLN A 63 6.10 10.92 -9.12
N GLY A 64 7.23 10.27 -8.85
CA GLY A 64 7.96 10.42 -7.59
C GLY A 64 7.20 9.88 -6.37
N ALA A 65 6.35 8.86 -6.55
CA ALA A 65 5.60 8.27 -5.45
C ALA A 65 6.55 7.71 -4.39
N GLN A 66 6.29 8.07 -3.13
CA GLN A 66 7.10 7.57 -2.02
C GLN A 66 6.92 6.06 -1.83
N PRO A 67 7.98 5.29 -1.58
CA PRO A 67 7.89 3.83 -1.47
C PRO A 67 6.86 3.29 -0.46
N PRO A 68 6.58 3.93 0.71
CA PRO A 68 5.49 3.51 1.56
C PRO A 68 4.12 3.53 0.87
N LYS A 69 3.83 4.58 0.09
CA LYS A 69 2.58 4.71 -0.68
C LYS A 69 2.49 3.65 -1.78
N MET A 70 3.59 3.41 -2.49
CA MET A 70 3.65 2.35 -3.51
C MET A 70 3.39 0.97 -2.88
N ASN A 71 3.96 0.70 -1.70
CA ASN A 71 3.81 -0.56 -1.01
C ASN A 71 2.39 -0.77 -0.44
N THR A 72 1.73 0.26 0.11
CA THR A 72 0.32 0.13 0.54
C THR A 72 -0.59 -0.11 -0.65
N GLN A 73 -0.36 0.58 -1.77
CA GLN A 73 -1.11 0.39 -3.00
C GLN A 73 -0.87 -1.00 -3.60
N ALA A 74 0.37 -1.51 -3.59
CA ALA A 74 0.69 -2.85 -4.03
C ALA A 74 0.05 -3.94 -3.15
N SER A 75 -0.07 -3.71 -1.83
CA SER A 75 -0.78 -4.62 -0.93
C SER A 75 -2.27 -4.69 -1.23
N ALA A 76 -2.91 -3.53 -1.45
CA ALA A 76 -4.32 -3.47 -1.84
C ALA A 76 -4.57 -4.18 -3.18
N LEU A 77 -3.71 -3.95 -4.18
CA LEU A 77 -3.80 -4.61 -5.47
C LEU A 77 -3.57 -6.13 -5.36
N ARG A 78 -2.60 -6.59 -4.54
CA ARG A 78 -2.42 -8.03 -4.31
C ARG A 78 -3.69 -8.65 -3.74
N PHE A 79 -4.26 -8.04 -2.70
CA PHE A 79 -5.51 -8.54 -2.10
C PHE A 79 -6.63 -8.62 -3.14
N PHE A 80 -6.82 -7.54 -3.91
CA PHE A 80 -7.85 -7.49 -4.93
C PHE A 80 -7.67 -8.58 -5.99
N PHE A 81 -6.45 -8.77 -6.51
CA PHE A 81 -6.20 -9.79 -7.53
C PHE A 81 -6.30 -11.21 -6.96
N THR A 82 -5.73 -11.49 -5.79
CA THR A 82 -5.73 -12.86 -5.24
C THR A 82 -7.08 -13.25 -4.64
N ILE A 83 -7.69 -12.39 -3.82
CA ILE A 83 -8.88 -12.73 -3.03
C ILE A 83 -10.14 -12.41 -3.80
N THR A 84 -10.26 -11.18 -4.31
CA THR A 84 -11.49 -10.73 -4.96
C THR A 84 -11.64 -11.29 -6.38
N LEU A 85 -10.54 -11.42 -7.13
CA LEU A 85 -10.59 -11.89 -8.52
C LEU A 85 -10.09 -13.33 -8.73
N GLY A 86 -9.39 -13.93 -7.77
CA GLY A 86 -8.80 -15.26 -7.95
C GLY A 86 -7.66 -15.32 -8.99
N ARG A 87 -7.06 -14.18 -9.35
CA ARG A 87 -5.96 -14.04 -10.32
C ARG A 87 -4.62 -13.85 -9.64
N ALA A 88 -4.10 -14.92 -9.05
CA ALA A 88 -2.82 -14.90 -8.35
C ALA A 88 -1.63 -14.56 -9.27
N ASP A 89 -1.71 -14.96 -10.54
CA ASP A 89 -0.74 -14.64 -11.59
C ASP A 89 -0.44 -13.14 -11.68
N LEU A 90 -1.46 -12.29 -11.62
CA LEU A 90 -1.31 -10.84 -11.63
C LEU A 90 -0.74 -10.29 -10.33
N ALA A 91 -1.10 -10.89 -9.20
CA ALA A 91 -0.59 -10.47 -7.90
C ALA A 91 0.93 -10.69 -7.78
N HIS A 92 1.47 -11.72 -8.43
CA HIS A 92 2.91 -12.00 -8.48
C HIS A 92 3.70 -10.95 -9.27
N GLN A 93 3.05 -10.26 -10.21
CA GLN A 93 3.69 -9.23 -11.03
C GLN A 93 3.81 -7.88 -10.32
N LEU A 94 3.13 -7.71 -9.18
CA LEU A 94 3.31 -6.51 -8.36
C LEU A 94 4.69 -6.57 -7.72
N GLY A 95 5.60 -5.69 -8.17
CA GLY A 95 6.88 -5.46 -7.51
C GLY A 95 6.69 -4.89 -6.09
N ARG A 96 7.64 -5.18 -5.19
CA ARG A 96 7.81 -4.42 -3.94
C ARG A 96 8.88 -3.36 -4.20
N THR A 97 8.56 -2.10 -3.97
CA THR A 97 9.58 -1.04 -4.04
C THR A 97 10.42 -1.13 -2.76
N HIS A 98 11.68 -1.50 -2.91
CA HIS A 98 12.62 -1.56 -1.78
C HIS A 98 12.80 -0.16 -1.19
N TYR A 99 12.49 -0.02 0.10
CA TYR A 99 12.75 1.20 0.86
C TYR A 99 13.76 0.87 1.96
N PRO A 100 15.01 1.34 1.88
CA PRO A 100 15.92 1.25 3.01
C PRO A 100 15.31 2.08 4.14
N ARG A 101 14.88 1.41 5.21
CA ARG A 101 14.51 2.12 6.44
C ARG A 101 15.74 2.91 6.88
N LYS A 102 15.59 4.22 7.12
CA LYS A 102 16.60 4.96 7.88
C LYS A 102 16.72 4.23 9.22
N LEU A 103 17.85 3.55 9.41
CA LEU A 103 18.21 3.03 10.73
C LEU A 103 18.14 4.22 11.71
N PRO A 104 17.56 4.05 12.91
CA PRO A 104 17.73 5.05 13.95
C PRO A 104 19.22 5.37 14.02
N ARG A 105 19.60 6.66 14.03
CA ARG A 105 20.98 7.03 14.34
C ARG A 105 21.26 6.49 15.74
N VAL A 106 21.89 5.32 15.81
CA VAL A 106 22.41 4.80 17.07
C VAL A 106 23.51 5.79 17.45
N LEU A 107 23.38 6.40 18.63
CA LEU A 107 24.40 7.29 19.16
C LEU A 107 25.73 6.53 19.16
N THR A 108 26.80 7.16 18.68
CA THR A 108 28.14 6.55 18.80
C THR A 108 28.50 6.40 20.28
N PRO A 109 29.41 5.48 20.64
CA PRO A 109 29.85 5.34 22.03
C PRO A 109 30.24 6.68 22.69
N ASP A 110 30.88 7.57 21.93
CA ASP A 110 31.25 8.91 22.38
C ASP A 110 30.05 9.81 22.69
N GLN A 111 28.96 9.68 21.93
CA GLN A 111 27.70 10.40 22.18
C GLN A 111 26.95 9.82 23.39
N VAL A 112 27.09 8.53 23.66
CA VAL A 112 26.58 7.90 24.89
C VAL A 112 27.38 8.35 26.10
N ALA A 113 28.71 8.46 25.99
CA ALA A 113 29.57 8.97 27.07
C ALA A 113 29.24 10.43 27.44
N GLN A 114 29.07 11.31 26.46
CA GLN A 114 28.62 12.69 26.72
C GLN A 114 27.21 12.76 27.33
N LEU A 115 26.32 11.85 26.98
CA LEU A 115 24.97 11.78 27.57
C LEU A 115 25.01 11.31 29.03
N ILE A 116 25.90 10.37 29.37
CA ILE A 116 26.09 9.86 30.74
C ILE A 116 26.76 10.93 31.63
N GLU A 117 27.77 11.63 31.12
CA GLU A 117 28.43 12.73 31.84
C GLU A 117 27.53 13.96 32.03
N ALA A 118 26.58 14.19 31.11
CA ALA A 118 25.63 15.30 31.21
C ALA A 118 24.42 14.99 32.11
N ALA A 119 24.30 13.77 32.64
CA ALA A 119 23.26 13.43 33.60
C ALA A 119 23.70 13.85 35.01
N PRO A 120 23.00 14.78 35.69
CA PRO A 120 23.27 15.04 37.10
C PRO A 120 22.95 13.77 37.89
N GLY A 121 23.96 13.22 38.59
CA GLY A 121 23.79 12.04 39.44
C GLY A 121 22.68 12.23 40.48
N PRO A 122 22.11 11.14 41.01
CA PRO A 122 21.06 11.24 42.01
C PRO A 122 21.64 11.90 43.27
N GLY A 123 21.07 13.05 43.64
CA GLY A 123 21.23 13.61 44.99
C GLY A 123 20.45 12.79 46.01
#